data_AF-A0AAW1KLM5-F1
#
_entry.id   AF-A0AAW1KLM5-F1
#
_cell.length_a   1.000
_cell.length_b   1.000
_cell.length_c   1.000
_cell.angle_alpha   90.00
_cell.angle_beta   90.00
_cell.angle_gamma   90.00
#
_symmetry.space_group_name_H-M   'P 1'
#
loop_
_entity.id
_entity.type
_entity.pdbx_description
1 polymer ?
#
loop_
_entity_poly.entity_id
_entity_poly.type
_entity_poly.pdbx_seq_one_letter_code
_entity_poly.pdbx_strand_id
1 'polypeptide(L)'
;MKTLHQRGGETEKLEAILEYNKAKAHIDLADQIKAYSHCLRRGTKWYRKLAVEIFLGSTIVNTHLVFKQVTQENISIIEFRKKICLSLLRLSETTETTEDEANTPETAHVLQEQSSRLRCMLSRYES
;
A
#
# COMPACT_ATOMS: atom_id res chain seq x y z
N MET A 1 -1.39 -21.09 34.28
CA MET A 1 -2.43 -20.95 33.23
C MET A 1 -3.00 -19.54 33.32
N LYS A 2 -3.45 -18.96 32.21
CA LYS A 2 -4.12 -17.65 32.17
C LYS A 2 -5.52 -17.82 31.59
N THR A 3 -6.51 -17.28 32.28
CA THR A 3 -7.91 -17.24 31.82
C THR A 3 -8.06 -16.10 30.81
N LEU A 4 -8.64 -16.40 29.65
CA LEU A 4 -8.93 -15.44 28.60
C LEU A 4 -10.42 -15.47 28.26
N HIS A 5 -11.02 -14.29 28.18
CA HIS A 5 -12.36 -14.10 27.62
C HIS A 5 -12.30 -14.05 26.09
N GLN A 6 -12.99 -14.97 25.43
CA GLN A 6 -13.14 -15.00 23.97
C GLN A 6 -14.63 -14.98 23.59
N ARG A 7 -14.94 -14.73 22.30
CA ARG A 7 -16.33 -14.65 21.78
C ARG A 7 -17.19 -15.89 22.07
N GLY A 8 -16.58 -17.05 22.34
CA GLY A 8 -17.25 -18.31 22.69
C GLY A 8 -17.22 -18.70 24.17
N GLY A 9 -16.74 -17.82 25.06
CA GLY A 9 -16.64 -18.07 26.50
C GLY A 9 -15.23 -17.90 27.08
N GLU A 10 -15.08 -18.19 28.37
CA GLU A 10 -13.79 -18.23 29.06
C GLU A 10 -13.01 -19.49 28.68
N THR A 11 -11.72 -19.33 28.47
CA THR A 11 -10.80 -20.43 28.15
C THR A 11 -9.52 -20.26 28.92
N GLU A 12 -9.00 -21.33 29.49
CA GLU A 12 -7.67 -21.34 30.10
C GLU A 12 -6.62 -21.75 29.07
N LYS A 13 -5.59 -20.92 28.91
CA LYS A 13 -4.43 -21.23 28.07
C LYS A 13 -3.15 -21.19 28.90
N LEU A 14 -2.17 -21.98 28.50
CA LEU A 14 -0.83 -21.89 29.09
C LEU A 14 -0.19 -20.54 28.74
N GLU A 15 0.49 -19.95 29.71
CA GLU A 15 1.12 -18.64 29.55
C GLU A 15 2.16 -18.62 28.44
N ALA A 16 2.98 -19.66 28.34
CA ALA A 16 3.94 -19.83 27.25
C ALA A 16 3.29 -19.81 25.85
N ILE A 17 2.09 -20.40 25.70
CA ILE A 17 1.35 -20.41 24.44
C ILE A 17 0.84 -19.00 24.10
N LEU A 18 0.44 -18.22 25.11
CA LEU A 18 -0.02 -16.84 24.90
C LEU A 18 1.12 -15.93 24.46
N GLU A 19 2.27 -16.05 25.10
CA GLU A 19 3.44 -15.26 24.76
C GLU A 19 3.98 -15.60 23.36
N TYR A 20 4.02 -16.89 23.02
CA TYR A 20 4.35 -17.35 21.67
C TYR A 20 3.40 -16.73 20.62
N ASN A 21 2.09 -16.83 20.83
CA ASN A 21 1.12 -16.30 19.87
C ASN A 21 1.20 -14.77 19.75
N LYS A 22 1.48 -14.06 20.85
CA LYS A 22 1.70 -12.62 20.83
C LYS A 22 2.90 -12.25 19.96
N ALA A 23 4.03 -12.95 20.14
CA ALA A 23 5.22 -12.73 19.33
C ALA A 23 4.97 -13.06 17.84
N LYS A 24 4.33 -14.20 17.56
CA LYS A 24 3.99 -14.61 16.18
C LYS A 24 3.08 -13.62 15.47
N ALA A 25 2.10 -13.05 16.17
CA ALA A 25 1.13 -12.12 15.60
C ALA A 25 1.79 -10.87 14.98
N HIS A 26 2.94 -10.44 15.49
CA HIS A 26 3.67 -9.31 14.91
C HIS A 26 4.22 -9.62 13.51
N ILE A 27 4.70 -10.84 13.29
CA ILE A 27 5.18 -11.30 11.98
C ILE A 27 4.00 -11.39 11.01
N ASP A 28 2.90 -12.02 11.45
CA ASP A 28 1.69 -12.17 10.65
C ASP A 28 1.12 -10.80 10.23
N LEU A 29 1.14 -9.81 11.14
CA LEU A 29 0.69 -8.44 10.85
C LEU A 29 1.58 -7.74 9.82
N ALA A 30 2.91 -7.87 9.94
CA ALA A 30 3.84 -7.28 8.98
C ALA A 30 3.64 -7.88 7.57
N ASP A 31 3.46 -9.20 7.48
CA ASP A 31 3.16 -9.90 6.23
C ASP A 31 1.81 -9.45 5.65
N GLN A 32 0.79 -9.27 6.48
CA GLN A 32 -0.51 -8.76 6.06
C GLN A 32 -0.41 -7.33 5.50
N ILE A 33 0.27 -6.42 6.20
CA ILE A 33 0.48 -5.03 5.76
C ILE A 33 1.22 -4.99 4.41
N LYS A 34 2.22 -5.87 4.26
CA LYS A 34 2.97 -6.03 3.02
C LYS A 34 2.09 -6.56 1.88
N ALA A 35 1.25 -7.56 2.15
CA ALA A 35 0.37 -8.19 1.16
C ALA A 35 -0.66 -7.22 0.58
N TYR A 36 -1.25 -6.35 1.41
CA TYR A 36 -2.25 -5.36 0.95
C TYR A 36 -1.70 -4.31 -0.02
N SER A 37 -0.38 -4.17 -0.11
CA SER A 37 0.26 -3.12 -0.89
C SER A 37 1.45 -3.64 -1.71
N HIS A 38 1.34 -4.88 -2.18
CA HIS A 38 2.42 -5.56 -2.90
C HIS A 38 2.61 -5.00 -4.33
N CYS A 39 3.85 -4.65 -4.67
CA CYS A 39 4.22 -4.13 -6.01
C CYS A 39 4.73 -5.22 -6.98
N LEU A 40 4.49 -6.52 -6.74
CA LEU A 40 4.95 -7.55 -7.69
C LEU A 40 4.26 -7.41 -9.02
N ARG A 41 5.08 -7.40 -10.07
CA ARG A 41 4.61 -7.55 -11.43
C ARG A 41 5.03 -8.89 -11.98
N ARG A 42 4.21 -9.47 -12.88
CA ARG A 42 4.58 -10.67 -13.63
C ARG A 42 5.88 -10.40 -14.39
N GLY A 43 6.87 -11.27 -14.18
CA GLY A 43 8.20 -11.15 -14.78
C GLY A 43 8.91 -12.49 -14.81
N THR A 44 9.80 -12.66 -15.79
CA THR A 44 10.54 -13.90 -16.06
C THR A 44 11.77 -14.07 -15.16
N LYS A 45 12.35 -12.97 -14.68
CA LYS A 45 13.58 -12.95 -13.86
C LYS A 45 13.22 -12.90 -12.37
N TRP A 46 13.45 -14.01 -11.66
CA TRP A 46 13.06 -14.17 -10.24
C TRP A 46 13.75 -13.17 -9.31
N TYR A 47 15.02 -12.85 -9.55
CA TYR A 47 15.79 -11.93 -8.70
C TYR A 47 15.22 -10.50 -8.67
N ARG A 48 14.53 -10.07 -9.74
CA ARG A 48 13.88 -8.76 -9.78
C ARG A 48 12.71 -8.70 -8.81
N LYS A 49 12.00 -9.81 -8.63
CA LYS A 49 10.93 -9.94 -7.63
C LYS A 49 11.51 -9.78 -6.23
N LEU A 50 12.64 -10.44 -5.96
CA LEU A 50 13.31 -10.35 -4.67
C LEU A 50 13.78 -8.93 -4.35
N ALA A 51 14.36 -8.20 -5.31
CA ALA A 51 14.75 -6.81 -5.12
C ALA A 51 13.54 -5.92 -4.79
N VAL A 52 12.45 -6.03 -5.56
CA VAL A 52 11.20 -5.29 -5.32
C VAL A 52 10.65 -5.58 -3.93
N GLU A 53 10.70 -6.83 -3.49
CA GLU A 53 10.20 -7.23 -2.17
C GLU A 53 11.02 -6.68 -1.01
N ILE A 54 12.34 -6.66 -1.14
CA ILE A 54 13.23 -6.10 -0.12
C ILE A 54 13.03 -4.58 -0.02
N PHE A 55 13.02 -3.88 -1.15
CA PHE A 55 12.92 -2.41 -1.16
C PHE A 55 11.50 -1.92 -0.85
N LEU A 56 10.49 -2.38 -1.60
CA LEU A 56 9.13 -1.83 -1.49
C LEU A 56 8.28 -2.55 -0.43
N GLY A 57 8.61 -3.80 -0.11
CA GLY A 57 7.93 -4.57 0.93
C GLY A 57 8.51 -4.25 2.30
N SER A 58 9.72 -4.74 2.58
CA SER A 58 10.31 -4.68 3.91
C SER A 58 10.78 -3.27 4.29
N THR A 59 11.50 -2.57 3.40
CA THR A 59 12.09 -1.27 3.75
C THR A 59 11.02 -0.20 3.97
N ILE A 60 9.95 -0.18 3.15
CA ILE A 60 8.85 0.79 3.33
C ILE A 60 8.10 0.58 4.65
N VAL A 61 7.81 -0.66 5.04
CA VAL A 61 7.13 -0.95 6.31
C VAL A 61 8.00 -0.53 7.50
N ASN A 62 9.30 -0.84 7.45
CA ASN A 62 10.23 -0.47 8.51
C ASN A 62 10.42 1.05 8.62
N THR A 63 10.56 1.75 7.49
CA THR A 63 10.68 3.22 7.47
C THR A 63 9.39 3.90 7.91
N HIS A 64 8.22 3.33 7.62
CA HIS A 64 6.94 3.80 8.15
C HIS A 64 6.88 3.71 9.67
N LEU A 65 7.37 2.62 10.26
CA LEU A 65 7.45 2.47 11.71
C LEU A 65 8.39 3.50 12.34
N VAL A 66 9.59 3.69 11.76
CA VAL A 66 10.55 4.71 12.22
C VAL A 66 9.96 6.11 12.09
N PHE A 67 9.28 6.41 10.97
CA PHE A 67 8.62 7.69 10.77
C PHE A 67 7.58 7.96 11.87
N LYS A 68 6.72 6.99 12.18
CA LYS A 68 5.75 7.12 13.27
C LYS A 68 6.40 7.39 14.62
N GLN A 69 7.54 6.76 14.89
CA GLN A 69 8.27 6.94 16.15
C GLN A 69 8.91 8.33 16.26
N VAL A 70 9.47 8.85 15.16
CA VAL A 70 10.18 10.14 15.16
C VAL A 70 9.19 11.31 15.11
N THR A 71 8.22 11.27 14.21
CA THR A 71 7.29 12.40 13.98
C THR A 71 6.09 12.37 14.93
N GLN A 72 5.84 11.25 15.61
CA GLN A 72 4.64 11.00 16.44
C GLN A 72 3.31 11.16 15.68
N GLU A 73 3.36 11.24 14.35
CA GLU A 73 2.19 11.33 13.48
C GLU A 73 1.66 9.94 13.12
N ASN A 74 0.37 9.72 13.33
CA ASN A 74 -0.26 8.45 12.97
C ASN A 74 -0.81 8.47 11.55
N ILE A 75 0.09 8.31 10.58
CA ILE A 75 -0.29 8.23 9.16
C ILE A 75 -0.54 6.77 8.75
N SER A 76 -1.53 6.52 7.88
CA SER A 76 -1.73 5.21 7.27
C SER A 76 -0.54 4.83 6.37
N ILE A 77 -0.27 3.53 6.18
CA ILE A 77 0.82 3.09 5.30
C ILE A 77 0.59 3.51 3.84
N ILE A 78 -0.69 3.60 3.42
CA ILE A 78 -1.07 4.01 2.06
C ILE A 78 -0.69 5.47 1.83
N GLU A 79 -1.07 6.35 2.75
CA GLU A 79 -0.76 7.78 2.63
C GLU A 79 0.74 8.03 2.76
N PHE A 80 1.43 7.29 3.63
CA PHE A 80 2.90 7.34 3.70
C PHE A 80 3.56 6.96 2.37
N ARG A 81 3.10 5.89 1.72
CA ARG A 81 3.59 5.49 0.39
C ARG A 81 3.31 6.54 -0.66
N LYS A 82 2.11 7.15 -0.63
CA LYS A 82 1.75 8.24 -1.54
C LYS A 82 2.71 9.42 -1.38
N LYS A 83 2.99 9.87 -0.15
CA LYS A 83 3.98 10.92 0.14
C LYS A 83 5.37 10.57 -0.38
N ILE A 84 5.82 9.33 -0.22
CA ILE A 84 7.08 8.85 -0.81
C ILE A 84 7.05 8.97 -2.33
N CYS A 85 6.00 8.48 -2.99
CA CYS A 85 5.87 8.54 -4.45
C CYS A 85 5.89 9.99 -4.94
N LEU A 86 5.13 10.89 -4.31
CA LEU A 86 5.10 12.31 -4.66
C LEU A 86 6.47 12.97 -4.49
N SER A 87 7.15 12.69 -3.38
CA SER A 87 8.51 13.17 -3.13
C SER A 87 9.51 12.68 -4.18
N LEU A 88 9.50 11.39 -4.51
CA LEU A 88 10.38 10.81 -5.53
C LEU A 88 10.12 11.38 -6.94
N LEU A 89 8.86 11.68 -7.24
CA LEU A 89 8.43 12.29 -8.50
C LEU A 89 8.56 13.82 -8.51
N ARG A 90 8.97 14.44 -7.39
CA ARG A 90 9.03 15.90 -7.20
C ARG A 90 7.71 16.60 -7.49
N LEU A 91 6.60 15.95 -7.14
CA LEU A 91 5.26 16.51 -7.22
C LEU A 91 4.93 17.11 -5.85
N SER A 92 4.61 18.40 -5.80
CA SER A 92 4.06 19.03 -4.59
C SER A 92 2.59 18.62 -4.46
N GLU A 93 2.16 18.26 -3.24
CA GLU A 93 0.73 18.24 -2.93
C GLU A 93 0.23 19.67 -3.07
N THR A 94 -0.40 20.00 -4.20
CA THR A 94 -1.28 21.16 -4.26
C THR A 94 -2.45 20.82 -3.33
N THR A 95 -2.40 21.31 -2.10
CA THR A 95 -3.56 21.32 -1.22
C THR A 95 -4.61 22.21 -1.88
N GLU A 96 -5.52 21.59 -2.62
CA GLU A 96 -6.76 22.24 -3.06
C GLU A 96 -7.65 22.41 -1.82
N THR A 97 -7.51 23.55 -1.16
CA THR A 97 -8.61 24.20 -0.46
C THR A 97 -9.44 24.96 -1.50
N THR A 98 -10.66 24.46 -1.70
CA THR A 98 -11.91 25.13 -2.11
C THR A 98 -11.84 26.47 -2.87
N GLU A 99 -12.56 26.47 -3.99
CA GLU A 99 -13.11 27.62 -4.73
C GLU A 99 -12.10 28.41 -5.57
N ASP A 100 -11.95 27.99 -6.83
CA ASP A 100 -12.11 28.88 -8.00
C ASP A 100 -12.25 28.04 -9.28
N GLU A 101 -13.38 28.20 -9.98
CA GLU A 101 -13.60 27.68 -11.32
C GLU A 101 -12.63 28.32 -12.32
N ALA A 102 -11.91 27.51 -13.10
CA ALA A 102 -11.48 27.90 -14.46
C ALA A 102 -10.99 26.69 -15.28
N ASN A 103 -11.90 26.17 -16.11
CA ASN A 103 -11.64 25.62 -17.46
C ASN A 103 -10.44 24.66 -17.62
N THR A 104 -10.66 23.37 -17.35
CA THR A 104 -9.98 22.32 -18.11
C THR A 104 -11.05 21.61 -18.94
N PRO A 105 -10.90 21.44 -20.27
CA PRO A 105 -11.91 20.72 -21.03
C PRO A 105 -11.94 19.28 -20.49
N GLU A 106 -13.06 18.91 -19.85
CA GLU A 106 -13.39 17.52 -19.56
C GLU A 106 -13.42 16.78 -20.89
N THR A 107 -12.30 16.19 -21.30
CA THR A 107 -12.31 15.14 -22.31
C THR A 107 -13.07 13.96 -21.71
N ALA A 108 -14.37 13.91 -21.98
CA ALA A 108 -15.21 12.76 -21.72
C ALA A 108 -14.57 11.54 -22.38
N HIS A 109 -13.96 10.67 -21.58
CA HIS A 109 -13.38 9.42 -22.06
C HIS A 109 -14.52 8.45 -22.37
N VAL A 110 -15.02 8.47 -23.61
CA VAL A 110 -16.02 7.53 -24.08
C VAL A 110 -15.34 6.22 -24.49
N LEU A 111 -15.73 5.12 -23.84
CA LEU A 111 -15.31 3.77 -24.25
C LEU A 111 -16.02 3.40 -25.56
N GLN A 112 -15.24 3.16 -26.60
CA GLN A 112 -15.76 2.70 -27.88
C GLN A 112 -15.37 1.24 -28.12
N GLU A 113 -16.33 0.40 -28.49
CA GLU A 113 -16.10 -1.01 -28.78
C GLU A 113 -15.41 -1.15 -30.14
N GLN A 114 -14.18 -1.67 -30.15
CA GLN A 114 -13.45 -1.95 -31.40
C GLN A 114 -13.65 -3.41 -31.81
N SER A 115 -13.98 -3.64 -33.09
CA SER A 115 -14.31 -4.97 -33.62
C SER A 115 -13.09 -5.87 -33.89
N SER A 116 -11.86 -5.46 -33.53
CA SER A 116 -10.66 -6.26 -33.79
C SER A 116 -9.74 -6.33 -32.56
N ARG A 117 -9.28 -7.55 -32.25
CA ARG A 117 -8.44 -7.87 -31.09
C ARG A 117 -6.99 -7.43 -31.29
N LEU A 118 -6.73 -6.14 -31.53
CA LEU A 118 -5.37 -5.61 -31.48
C LEU A 118 -5.27 -4.49 -30.44
N ARG A 119 -4.19 -4.59 -29.67
CA ARG A 119 -3.83 -3.85 -28.47
C ARG A 119 -4.07 -2.34 -28.63
N CYS A 120 -4.78 -1.70 -27.68
CA CYS A 120 -5.06 -0.26 -27.71
C CYS A 120 -3.80 0.55 -28.02
N MET A 121 -3.86 1.37 -29.07
CA MET A 121 -2.89 2.43 -29.33
C MET A 121 -3.53 3.76 -28.95
N LEU A 122 -2.83 4.54 -28.11
CA LEU A 122 -3.15 5.95 -27.90
C LEU A 122 -2.79 6.71 -29.19
N SER A 123 -3.79 7.09 -29.98
CA SER A 123 -3.57 8.04 -31.07
C SER A 123 -3.26 9.40 -30.46
N ARG A 124 -2.06 9.93 -30.72
CA ARG A 124 -1.79 11.34 -30.44
C ARG A 124 -2.55 12.17 -31.47
N TYR A 125 -3.31 13.14 -30.98
CA TYR A 125 -3.88 14.17 -31.81
C TYR A 125 -2.78 15.22 -32.05
N GLU A 126 -2.34 15.37 -33.29
CA GLU A 126 -1.49 16.49 -33.71
C GLU A 126 -2.42 17.61 -34.20
N SER A 127 -2.17 18.84 -33.72
CA SER A 127 -2.91 20.06 -34.08
C SER A 127 -2.55 20.58 -35.46
#